data_AF-A0AAU7AT08-F1
#
_entry.id   AF-A0AAU7AT08-F1
#
_cell.length_a   1.000
_cell.length_b   1.000
_cell.length_c   1.000
_cell.angle_alpha   90.00
_cell.angle_beta   90.00
_cell.angle_gamma   90.00
#
_symmetry.space_group_name_H-M   'P 1'
#
loop_
_entity.id
_entity.type
_entity.pdbx_description
1 polymer ?
#
loop_
_entity_poly.entity_id
_entity_poly.type
_entity_poly.pdbx_seq_one_letter_code
_entity_poly.pdbx_strand_id
1 'polypeptide(L)'
;MNDLFSFPNPVNEKAARVVAGVVALTALLALATGWRWLLIPLAYGFIARALTGPTLSPLGRLAMDVIAPRLGEKKQVAGPPKRFAQAIGAVCTTLGAIFAVGFGWNTAADVILVMMVVFATLESVFALCVGCKMFAVLMRLGLIPEEVCAECNNIWTRVPQPEQTPA
;
A
#
# COMPACT_ATOMS: atom_id res chain seq x y z
N MET A 1 -10.04 21.91 -7.51
CA MET A 1 -9.29 21.12 -6.49
C MET A 1 -8.53 20.05 -7.25
N ASN A 2 -7.20 20.00 -7.14
CA ASN A 2 -6.41 19.07 -7.95
C ASN A 2 -6.66 17.63 -7.48
N ASP A 3 -7.50 16.89 -8.21
CA ASP A 3 -7.78 15.44 -8.01
C ASP A 3 -6.52 14.55 -8.06
N LEU A 4 -5.38 15.14 -8.41
CA LEU A 4 -4.09 14.47 -8.40
C LEU A 4 -3.59 14.13 -6.99
N PHE A 5 -4.03 14.81 -5.92
CA PHE A 5 -3.57 14.56 -4.54
C PHE A 5 -4.64 13.93 -3.63
N SER A 6 -5.69 13.35 -4.22
CA SER A 6 -6.70 12.60 -3.46
C SER A 6 -6.37 11.11 -3.49
N PHE A 7 -6.44 10.46 -2.32
CA PHE A 7 -6.31 9.01 -2.24
C PHE A 7 -7.68 8.38 -2.52
N PRO A 8 -7.79 7.41 -3.45
CA PRO A 8 -9.07 6.80 -3.79
C PRO A 8 -9.68 6.07 -2.60
N ASN A 9 -11.00 6.21 -2.42
CA ASN A 9 -11.76 5.49 -1.43
C ASN A 9 -13.16 5.20 -1.97
N PRO A 10 -13.51 3.95 -2.29
CA PRO A 10 -12.79 2.70 -1.98
C PRO A 10 -11.63 2.35 -2.94
N VAL A 11 -10.83 1.34 -2.58
CA VAL A 11 -9.70 0.82 -3.38
C VAL A 11 -9.86 -0.65 -3.74
N ASN A 12 -9.28 -1.06 -4.87
CA ASN A 12 -9.29 -2.46 -5.32
C ASN A 12 -8.24 -3.28 -4.57
N GLU A 13 -8.69 -4.27 -3.79
CA GLU A 13 -7.84 -5.20 -3.05
C GLU A 13 -6.88 -5.97 -3.96
N LYS A 14 -7.33 -6.42 -5.13
CA LYS A 14 -6.50 -7.21 -6.05
C LYS A 14 -5.30 -6.40 -6.56
N ALA A 15 -5.52 -5.13 -6.87
CA ALA A 15 -4.43 -4.24 -7.25
C ALA A 15 -3.46 -4.00 -6.09
N ALA A 16 -3.97 -3.82 -4.87
CA ALA A 16 -3.11 -3.71 -3.68
C ALA A 16 -2.23 -4.96 -3.50
N ARG A 17 -2.77 -6.16 -3.70
CA ARG A 17 -2.01 -7.43 -3.63
C ARG A 17 -0.91 -7.53 -4.67
N VAL A 18 -1.17 -7.08 -5.90
CA VAL A 18 -0.17 -7.05 -6.99
C VAL A 18 0.97 -6.09 -6.63
N VAL A 19 0.64 -4.88 -6.19
CA VAL A 19 1.67 -3.92 -5.79
C VAL A 19 2.47 -4.44 -4.59
N ALA A 20 1.82 -5.06 -3.61
CA ALA A 20 2.51 -5.71 -2.50
C ALA A 20 3.46 -6.81 -2.97
N GLY A 21 3.08 -7.61 -3.96
CA GLY A 21 3.96 -8.62 -4.57
C GLY A 21 5.22 -8.00 -5.17
N VAL A 22 5.10 -6.89 -5.90
CA VAL A 22 6.26 -6.20 -6.47
C VAL A 22 7.13 -5.56 -5.41
N VAL A 23 6.55 -5.03 -4.33
CA VAL A 23 7.32 -4.53 -3.17
C VAL A 23 8.10 -5.68 -2.53
N ALA A 24 7.47 -6.84 -2.30
CA ALA A 24 8.14 -8.00 -1.72
C ALA A 24 9.30 -8.48 -2.59
N LEU A 25 9.10 -8.60 -3.91
CA LEU A 25 10.14 -9.01 -4.86
C LEU A 25 11.29 -8.00 -4.91
N THR A 26 10.99 -6.70 -4.98
CA THR A 26 12.01 -5.64 -4.99
C THR A 26 12.82 -5.64 -3.69
N ALA A 27 12.16 -5.79 -2.54
CA ALA A 27 12.83 -5.84 -1.24
C ALA A 27 13.70 -7.09 -1.09
N LEU A 28 13.21 -8.25 -1.55
CA LEU A 28 13.98 -9.49 -1.57
C LEU A 28 15.19 -9.40 -2.49
N LEU A 29 15.03 -8.79 -3.67
CA LEU A 29 16.13 -8.54 -4.60
C LEU A 29 17.19 -7.64 -3.95
N ALA A 30 16.78 -6.56 -3.29
CA ALA A 30 17.69 -5.66 -2.58
C ALA A 30 18.50 -6.37 -1.49
N LEU A 31 17.89 -7.30 -0.75
CA LEU A 31 18.57 -8.13 0.24
C LEU A 31 19.55 -9.12 -0.41
N ALA A 32 19.13 -9.80 -1.48
CA ALA A 32 19.92 -10.84 -2.13
C ALA A 32 21.15 -10.31 -2.87
N THR A 33 21.03 -9.15 -3.53
CA THR A 33 22.13 -8.53 -4.30
C THR A 33 22.90 -7.48 -3.49
N GLY A 34 22.35 -7.05 -2.35
CA GLY A 34 22.89 -5.93 -1.57
C GLY A 34 22.64 -4.56 -2.22
N TRP A 35 21.82 -4.46 -3.27
CA TRP A 35 21.51 -3.23 -4.00
C TRP A 35 20.57 -2.32 -3.21
N ARG A 36 21.09 -1.73 -2.14
CA ARG A 36 20.33 -0.88 -1.21
C ARG A 36 19.79 0.41 -1.83
N TRP A 37 20.32 0.83 -2.98
CA TRP A 37 19.74 1.93 -3.74
C TRP A 37 18.29 1.66 -4.17
N LEU A 38 17.85 0.39 -4.24
CA LEU A 38 16.45 0.00 -4.49
C LEU A 38 15.46 0.51 -3.41
N LEU A 39 15.95 0.93 -2.24
CA LEU A 39 15.13 1.63 -1.25
C LEU A 39 14.63 2.99 -1.76
N ILE A 40 15.35 3.64 -2.67
CA ILE A 40 14.95 4.94 -3.26
C ILE A 40 13.66 4.79 -4.09
N PRO A 41 13.58 3.92 -5.12
CA PRO A 41 12.33 3.73 -5.86
C PRO A 41 11.21 3.14 -5.00
N LEU A 42 11.52 2.31 -3.99
CA LEU A 42 10.53 1.84 -3.02
C LEU A 42 9.93 3.01 -2.21
N ALA A 43 10.78 3.87 -1.64
CA ALA A 43 10.37 5.05 -0.89
C ALA A 43 9.52 5.99 -1.75
N TYR A 44 9.98 6.32 -2.95
CA TYR A 44 9.21 7.09 -3.91
C TYR A 44 7.83 6.45 -4.18
N GLY A 45 7.81 5.14 -4.45
CA GLY A 45 6.57 4.42 -4.74
C GLY A 45 5.58 4.44 -3.58
N PHE A 46 6.04 4.32 -2.34
CA PHE A 46 5.19 4.44 -1.15
C PHE A 46 4.70 5.87 -0.91
N ILE A 47 5.58 6.87 -1.03
CA ILE A 47 5.23 8.30 -0.89
C ILE A 47 4.18 8.69 -1.92
N ALA A 48 4.42 8.39 -3.20
CA ALA A 48 3.49 8.66 -4.28
C ALA A 48 2.12 8.03 -4.00
N ARG A 49 2.09 6.75 -3.57
CA ARG A 49 0.84 6.06 -3.24
C ARG A 49 0.15 6.62 -2.00
N ALA A 50 0.87 7.04 -0.97
CA ALA A 50 0.29 7.63 0.22
C ALA A 50 -0.36 9.00 -0.05
N LEU A 51 0.21 9.77 -1.00
CA LEU A 51 -0.27 11.10 -1.38
C LEU A 51 -1.40 11.05 -2.42
N THR A 52 -1.29 10.19 -3.43
CA THR A 52 -2.17 10.26 -4.61
C THR A 52 -2.86 8.94 -4.95
N GLY A 53 -2.59 7.88 -4.19
CA GLY A 53 -3.01 6.53 -4.55
C GLY A 53 -2.29 6.03 -5.83
N PRO A 54 -2.99 5.33 -6.73
CA PRO A 54 -2.37 4.72 -7.90
C PRO A 54 -1.96 5.73 -8.99
N THR A 55 -2.46 6.96 -8.96
CA THR A 55 -2.39 7.91 -10.09
C THR A 55 -0.97 8.36 -10.43
N LEU A 56 -0.09 8.62 -9.45
CA LEU A 56 1.29 9.01 -9.71
C LEU A 56 2.26 7.84 -9.75
N SER A 57 1.92 6.70 -9.13
CA SER A 57 2.78 5.52 -9.13
C SER A 57 2.65 4.76 -10.46
N PRO A 58 3.70 4.68 -11.31
CA PRO A 58 3.64 3.89 -12.55
C PRO A 58 3.27 2.43 -12.26
N LEU A 59 3.81 1.90 -11.16
CA LEU A 59 3.49 0.56 -10.67
C LEU A 59 2.03 0.43 -10.19
N GLY A 60 1.51 1.46 -9.53
CA GLY A 60 0.11 1.53 -9.12
C GLY A 60 -0.85 1.50 -10.31
N ARG A 61 -0.57 2.25 -11.37
CA ARG A 61 -1.34 2.21 -12.63
C ARG A 61 -1.28 0.85 -13.30
N LEU A 62 -0.09 0.28 -13.46
CA LEU A 62 0.06 -1.04 -14.06
C LEU A 62 -0.72 -2.12 -13.28
N ALA A 63 -0.64 -2.08 -11.95
CA ALA A 63 -1.38 -3.00 -11.11
C ALA A 63 -2.91 -2.81 -11.22
N MET A 64 -3.39 -1.56 -11.24
CA MET A 64 -4.82 -1.24 -11.30
C MET A 64 -5.45 -1.50 -12.67
N ASP A 65 -4.77 -1.11 -13.74
CA ASP A 65 -5.36 -1.02 -15.09
C ASP A 65 -5.09 -2.27 -15.92
N VAL A 66 -4.00 -3.00 -15.63
CA VAL A 66 -3.55 -4.13 -16.46
C VAL A 66 -3.65 -5.45 -15.70
N ILE A 67 -3.09 -5.53 -14.48
CA ILE A 67 -2.95 -6.82 -13.80
C ILE A 67 -4.21 -7.18 -13.00
N ALA A 68 -4.73 -6.27 -12.18
CA ALA A 68 -5.89 -6.54 -11.34
C ALA A 68 -7.17 -6.92 -12.11
N PRO A 69 -7.49 -6.32 -13.28
CA PRO A 69 -8.66 -6.73 -14.06
C PRO A 69 -8.56 -8.16 -14.60
N ARG A 70 -7.33 -8.65 -14.85
CA ARG A 70 -7.08 -10.03 -15.30
C ARG A 70 -7.24 -11.07 -14.19
N LEU A 71 -7.25 -10.63 -12.93
CA LEU A 71 -7.47 -11.49 -11.75
C LEU A 71 -8.96 -11.62 -11.41
N GLY A 72 -9.87 -11.15 -12.27
CA GLY A 72 -11.33 -11.21 -12.11
C GLY A 72 -11.93 -9.93 -11.52
N GLU A 73 -13.17 -10.00 -11.03
CA GLU A 73 -13.94 -8.83 -10.57
C GLU A 73 -13.25 -7.99 -9.49
N LYS A 74 -13.50 -6.68 -9.51
CA LYS A 74 -12.92 -5.73 -8.56
C LYS A 74 -13.48 -6.00 -7.17
N LYS A 75 -12.60 -6.31 -6.21
CA LYS A 75 -12.96 -6.44 -4.79
C LYS A 75 -12.63 -5.13 -4.08
N GLN A 76 -13.65 -4.36 -3.72
CA GLN A 76 -13.48 -3.05 -3.12
C GLN A 76 -13.26 -3.16 -1.61
N VAL A 77 -12.33 -2.36 -1.08
CA VAL A 77 -12.03 -2.24 0.35
C VAL A 77 -11.83 -0.78 0.75
N ALA A 78 -11.96 -0.46 2.03
CA ALA A 78 -11.82 0.91 2.53
C ALA A 78 -10.44 1.51 2.25
N GLY A 79 -10.42 2.74 1.75
CA GLY A 79 -9.21 3.48 1.39
C GLY A 79 -8.38 4.00 2.58
N PRO A 80 -8.97 4.63 3.62
CA PRO A 80 -8.19 5.25 4.70
C PRO A 80 -7.20 4.31 5.42
N PRO A 81 -7.58 3.07 5.81
CA PRO A 81 -6.63 2.13 6.43
C PRO A 81 -5.49 1.74 5.50
N LYS A 82 -5.75 1.66 4.19
CA LYS A 82 -4.73 1.37 3.17
C LYS A 82 -3.78 2.54 2.99
N ARG A 83 -4.28 3.77 2.97
CA ARG A 83 -3.44 4.98 2.91
C ARG A 83 -2.51 5.07 4.13
N PHE A 84 -3.01 4.75 5.33
CA PHE A 84 -2.20 4.66 6.53
C PHE A 84 -1.06 3.63 6.39
N ALA A 85 -1.37 2.43 5.89
CA ALA A 85 -0.35 1.42 5.64
C ALA A 85 0.70 1.89 4.61
N GLN A 86 0.29 2.62 3.56
CA GLN A 86 1.23 3.23 2.60
C GLN A 86 2.12 4.29 3.25
N ALA A 87 1.59 5.09 4.17
CA ALA A 87 2.36 6.11 4.89
C ALA A 87 3.42 5.48 5.81
N ILE A 88 3.09 4.40 6.53
CA ILE A 88 4.08 3.64 7.30
C ILE A 88 5.18 3.11 6.39
N GLY A 89 4.79 2.48 5.27
CA GLY A 89 5.74 1.99 4.28
C GLY A 89 6.66 3.10 3.74
N ALA A 90 6.13 4.30 3.51
CA ALA A 90 6.90 5.46 3.09
C ALA A 90 7.93 5.88 4.13
N VAL A 91 7.52 5.97 5.40
CA VAL A 91 8.43 6.32 6.51
C VAL A 91 9.54 5.26 6.64
N CYS A 92 9.18 3.98 6.71
CA CYS A 92 10.16 2.90 6.84
C CYS A 92 11.15 2.87 5.67
N THR A 93 10.67 2.92 4.42
CA THR A 93 11.56 2.83 3.25
C THR A 93 12.41 4.09 3.08
N THR A 94 11.90 5.27 3.44
CA THR A 94 12.69 6.51 3.46
C THR A 94 13.78 6.48 4.52
N LEU A 95 13.47 6.05 5.75
CA LEU A 95 14.48 5.87 6.81
C LEU A 95 15.52 4.83 6.40
N GLY A 96 15.10 3.71 5.80
CA GLY A 96 16.01 2.71 5.26
C GLY A 96 16.93 3.28 4.18
N ALA A 97 16.40 4.08 3.25
CA ALA A 97 17.21 4.75 2.23
C ALA A 97 18.23 5.71 2.85
N ILE A 98 17.82 6.50 3.85
CA ILE A 98 18.71 7.42 4.58
C ILE A 98 19.81 6.64 5.30
N PHE A 99 19.48 5.56 6.00
CA PHE A 99 20.46 4.74 6.71
C PHE A 99 21.46 4.07 5.76
N ALA A 100 21.00 3.46 4.69
CA ALA A 100 21.87 2.76 3.75
C ALA A 100 22.72 3.72 2.89
N VAL A 101 22.09 4.74 2.29
CA VAL A 101 22.73 5.61 1.30
C VAL A 101 23.41 6.81 1.95
N GLY A 102 22.81 7.36 3.02
CA GLY A 102 23.35 8.54 3.72
C GLY A 102 24.44 8.19 4.74
N PHE A 103 24.24 7.12 5.52
CA PHE A 103 25.13 6.77 6.65
C PHE A 103 25.89 5.45 6.49
N GLY A 104 25.60 4.65 5.46
CA GLY A 104 26.21 3.32 5.25
C GLY A 104 25.80 2.27 6.29
N TRP A 105 24.74 2.51 7.06
CA TRP A 105 24.23 1.62 8.11
C TRP A 105 23.39 0.48 7.52
N ASN A 106 24.07 -0.47 6.89
CA ASN A 106 23.45 -1.54 6.13
C ASN A 106 22.56 -2.44 6.99
N THR A 107 22.95 -2.75 8.24
CA THR A 107 22.16 -3.61 9.12
C THR A 107 20.76 -3.04 9.41
N ALA A 108 20.66 -1.72 9.66
CA ALA A 108 19.38 -1.08 9.92
C ALA A 108 18.47 -1.10 8.69
N ALA A 109 19.03 -0.88 7.50
CA ALA A 109 18.32 -0.97 6.24
C ALA A 109 17.87 -2.41 5.93
N ASP A 110 18.71 -3.40 6.20
CA ASP A 110 18.41 -4.81 5.97
C ASP A 110 17.27 -5.28 6.89
N VAL A 111 17.22 -4.84 8.16
CA VAL A 111 16.08 -5.09 9.07
C VAL A 111 14.77 -4.54 8.50
N ILE A 112 14.79 -3.32 7.96
CA ILE A 112 13.62 -2.71 7.32
C ILE A 112 13.19 -3.51 6.09
N LEU A 113 14.13 -3.93 5.24
CA LEU A 113 13.84 -4.73 4.06
C LEU A 113 13.23 -6.09 4.43
N VAL A 114 13.76 -6.78 5.44
CA VAL A 114 13.20 -8.06 5.92
C VAL A 114 11.76 -7.85 6.41
N MET A 115 11.52 -6.80 7.20
CA MET A 115 10.17 -6.45 7.65
C MET A 115 9.23 -6.19 6.47
N MET A 116 9.69 -5.45 5.45
CA MET A 116 8.92 -5.19 4.23
C MET A 116 8.60 -6.47 3.46
N VAL A 117 9.56 -7.39 3.30
CA VAL A 117 9.32 -8.69 2.66
C VAL A 117 8.21 -9.45 3.38
N VAL A 118 8.26 -9.54 4.71
CA VAL A 118 7.24 -10.26 5.50
C VAL A 118 5.85 -9.63 5.31
N PHE A 119 5.71 -8.33 5.54
CA PHE A 119 4.40 -7.67 5.47
C PHE A 119 3.83 -7.61 4.05
N ALA A 120 4.68 -7.33 3.06
CA ALA A 120 4.25 -7.27 1.67
C ALA A 120 3.86 -8.66 1.13
N THR A 121 4.56 -9.72 1.57
CA THR A 121 4.18 -11.10 1.23
C THR A 121 2.84 -11.50 1.87
N LEU A 122 2.64 -11.16 3.15
CA LEU A 122 1.35 -11.40 3.83
C LEU A 122 0.18 -10.72 3.12
N GLU A 123 0.37 -9.48 2.67
CA GLU A 123 -0.64 -8.77 1.91
C GLU A 123 -0.84 -9.37 0.52
N SER A 124 0.24 -9.71 -0.20
CA SER A 124 0.15 -10.23 -1.57
C SER A 124 -0.51 -11.61 -1.64
N VAL A 125 -0.09 -12.54 -0.78
CA VAL A 125 -0.52 -13.94 -0.80
C VAL A 125 -1.83 -14.14 -0.04
N PHE A 126 -1.90 -13.65 1.20
CA PHE A 126 -3.01 -13.93 2.12
C PHE A 126 -4.05 -12.80 2.21
N ALA A 127 -3.85 -11.69 1.49
CA ALA A 127 -4.66 -10.47 1.63
C ALA A 127 -4.64 -9.89 3.07
N LEU A 128 -3.59 -10.17 3.84
CA LEU A 128 -3.43 -9.74 5.22
C LEU A 128 -2.56 -8.48 5.31
N CYS A 129 -3.22 -7.32 5.40
CA CYS A 129 -2.56 -6.03 5.58
C CYS A 129 -2.38 -5.71 7.08
N VAL A 130 -1.16 -5.88 7.58
CA VAL A 130 -0.81 -5.60 8.99
C VAL A 130 -1.05 -4.14 9.36
N GLY A 131 -0.68 -3.19 8.50
CA GLY A 131 -0.94 -1.75 8.73
C GLY A 131 -2.43 -1.43 8.85
N CYS A 132 -3.29 -2.12 8.09
CA CYS A 132 -4.73 -1.95 8.17
C CYS A 132 -5.30 -2.48 9.51
N LYS A 133 -4.76 -3.60 10.02
CA LYS A 133 -5.11 -4.13 11.36
C LYS A 133 -4.65 -3.18 12.47
N MET A 134 -3.44 -2.64 12.35
CA MET A 134 -2.89 -1.65 13.27
C MET A 134 -3.77 -0.39 13.32
N PHE A 135 -4.20 0.11 12.16
CA PHE A 135 -5.15 1.23 12.07
C PHE A 135 -6.46 0.95 12.82
N ALA A 136 -7.03 -0.25 12.65
CA ALA A 136 -8.24 -0.64 13.37
C ALA A 136 -8.03 -0.71 14.89
N VAL A 137 -6.88 -1.20 15.35
CA VAL A 137 -6.53 -1.18 16.77
C VAL A 137 -6.36 0.25 17.28
N LEU A 138 -5.71 1.13 16.50
CA LEU A 138 -5.46 2.52 16.88
C LEU A 138 -6.76 3.33 16.98
N MET A 139 -7.75 3.05 16.13
CA MET A 139 -9.11 3.58 16.28
C MET A 139 -9.79 3.07 17.56
N ARG A 140 -9.73 1.77 17.85
CA ARG A 140 -10.33 1.20 19.07
C ARG A 140 -9.71 1.75 20.37
N LEU A 141 -8.44 2.14 20.32
CA LEU A 141 -7.73 2.78 21.43
C LEU A 141 -8.03 4.28 21.53
N GLY A 142 -8.80 4.87 20.60
CA GLY A 142 -9.13 6.30 20.58
C GLY A 142 -8.00 7.21 20.09
N LEU A 143 -6.90 6.64 19.57
CA LEU A 143 -5.76 7.40 19.05
C LEU A 143 -5.97 7.90 17.61
N ILE A 144 -6.84 7.24 16.85
CA ILE A 144 -7.35 7.73 15.56
C ILE A 144 -8.84 8.04 15.75
N PRO A 145 -9.30 9.28 15.49
CA PRO A 145 -10.70 9.65 15.55
C PRO A 145 -11.55 8.79 14.59
N GLU A 146 -12.74 8.35 15.04
CA GLU A 146 -13.61 7.51 14.19
C GLU A 146 -14.06 8.24 12.91
N GLU A 147 -14.13 9.57 12.91
CA GLU A 147 -14.41 10.40 11.72
C GLU A 147 -13.41 10.17 10.57
N VAL A 148 -12.16 9.77 10.85
CA VAL A 148 -11.16 9.42 9.82
C VAL A 148 -11.60 8.20 9.00
N CYS A 149 -12.45 7.35 9.58
CA CYS A 149 -12.94 6.12 8.96
C CYS A 149 -14.43 5.86 9.25
N ALA A 150 -15.26 6.89 9.41
CA ALA A 150 -16.67 6.72 9.80
C ALA A 150 -17.45 5.87 8.79
N GLU A 151 -17.05 5.94 7.52
CA GLU A 151 -17.68 5.24 6.40
C GLU A 151 -16.96 3.93 6.02
N CYS A 152 -15.90 3.55 6.74
CA CYS A 152 -15.17 2.31 6.44
C CYS A 152 -15.99 1.05 6.72
N ASN A 153 -17.03 1.16 7.55
CA ASN A 153 -17.97 0.08 7.82
C ASN A 153 -18.97 -0.16 6.68
N ASN A 154 -19.23 0.83 5.83
CA ASN A 154 -20.15 0.70 4.70
C ASN A 154 -19.63 1.41 3.44
N ILE A 155 -18.65 0.77 2.78
CA ILE A 155 -18.06 1.28 1.54
C ILE A 155 -19.00 1.23 0.33
N TRP A 156 -20.13 0.52 0.43
CA TRP A 156 -21.06 0.29 -0.68
C TRP A 156 -21.86 1.53 -1.08
N THR A 157 -21.93 2.55 -0.22
CA THR A 157 -22.53 3.85 -0.53
C THR A 157 -21.77 4.60 -1.64
N ARG A 158 -20.51 4.21 -1.92
CA ARG A 158 -19.61 4.87 -2.87
C ARG A 158 -19.23 4.01 -4.07
N VAL A 159 -19.62 2.73 -4.08
CA VAL A 159 -19.40 1.84 -5.21
C VAL A 159 -20.65 1.91 -6.09
N PRO A 160 -20.55 2.30 -7.38
CA PRO A 160 -21.66 2.14 -8.31
C PRO A 160 -22.09 0.67 -8.32
N GLN A 161 -23.32 0.41 -7.86
CA GLN A 161 -23.88 -0.94 -7.91
C GLN A 161 -23.96 -1.36 -9.38
N PRO A 162 -23.53 -2.58 -9.75
CA PRO A 162 -23.80 -3.08 -11.09
C PRO A 162 -25.33 -3.06 -11.28
N GLU A 163 -25.77 -2.38 -12.32
CA GLU A 163 -27.18 -2.27 -12.70
C GLU A 163 -27.74 -3.70 -12.77
N GLN A 164 -28.71 -4.01 -11.91
CA GLN A 164 -29.41 -5.29 -11.93
C GLN A 164 -30.09 -5.38 -13.29
N THR A 165 -29.49 -6.11 -14.23
CA THR A 165 -30.17 -6.45 -15.48
C THR A 165 -31.31 -7.39 -15.08
N PRO A 166 -32.58 -6.98 -15.20
CA PRO A 166 -33.69 -7.88 -14.93
C PRO A 166 -33.61 -9.01 -15.97
N ALA A 167 -33.65 -10.25 -15.48
CA ALA A 167 -33.80 -11.44 -16.30
C ALA A 167 -35.22 -11.52 -16.90
#